data_AF-A0A932G6K4-F1
#
_entry.id   AF-A0A932G6K4-F1
#
_cell.length_a   1.000
_cell.length_b   1.000
_cell.length_c   1.000
_cell.angle_alpha   90.00
_cell.angle_beta   90.00
_cell.angle_gamma   90.00
#
_symmetry.space_group_name_H-M   'P 1'
#
loop_
_entity.id
_entity.type
_entity.pdbx_description
1 polymer ?
#
loop_
_entity_poly.entity_id
_entity_poly.type
_entity_poly.pdbx_seq_one_letter_code
_entity_poly.pdbx_strand_id
1 'polypeptide(L)'
;MKLDELQEKLLAAGRLDAPSDHVPYAFEQRIMARLATHTVTDDWALWAAALWRAAAPCVAVGLLLGVWTFLETRSGAESTTLAAALEDAVLAPTDDANDTW
;
A
#
# COMPACT_ATOMS: atom_id res chain seq x y z
N MET A 1 -48.65 55.97 -0.05
CA MET A 1 -48.29 54.96 0.96
C MET A 1 -46.82 55.18 1.29
N LYS A 2 -46.47 55.40 2.56
CA LYS A 2 -45.14 55.91 2.94
C LYS A 2 -44.11 54.79 3.07
N LEU A 3 -43.76 54.18 1.94
CA LEU A 3 -42.72 53.14 1.88
C LEU A 3 -41.33 53.70 2.18
N ASP A 4 -41.06 54.91 1.69
CA ASP A 4 -39.74 55.55 1.80
C ASP A 4 -39.34 55.83 3.25
N GLU A 5 -40.29 56.34 4.07
CA GLU A 5 -40.07 56.57 5.51
C GLU A 5 -39.87 55.25 6.28
N LEU A 6 -40.49 54.17 5.82
CA LEU A 6 -40.35 52.85 6.45
C LEU A 6 -38.97 52.25 6.14
N GLN A 7 -38.53 52.39 4.89
CA GLN A 7 -37.20 51.96 4.44
C GLN A 7 -36.10 52.74 5.17
N GLU A 8 -36.25 54.05 5.32
CA GLU A 8 -35.27 54.89 6.03
C GLU A 8 -35.16 54.50 7.51
N LYS A 9 -36.29 54.24 8.17
CA LYS A 9 -36.32 53.75 9.57
C LYS A 9 -35.69 52.37 9.73
N LEU A 10 -35.91 51.45 8.80
CA LEU A 10 -35.31 50.11 8.84
C LEU A 10 -33.80 50.18 8.61
N LEU A 11 -33.34 51.04 7.70
CA LEU A 11 -31.92 51.28 7.46
C LEU A 11 -31.23 51.91 8.68
N ALA A 12 -31.89 52.87 9.34
CA ALA A 12 -31.39 53.47 10.56
C ALA A 12 -31.30 52.45 11.71
N ALA A 13 -32.32 51.60 11.87
CA ALA A 13 -32.34 50.54 12.88
C ALA A 13 -31.25 49.48 12.62
N GLY A 14 -31.11 49.01 11.38
CA GLY A 14 -30.10 48.01 11.02
C GLY A 14 -28.65 48.53 11.11
N ARG A 15 -28.43 49.84 11.00
CA ARG A 15 -27.10 50.46 11.21
C ARG A 15 -26.73 50.63 12.68
N LEU A 16 -27.72 50.66 13.58
CA LEU A 16 -27.53 50.73 15.03
C LEU A 16 -27.29 49.35 15.63
N ASP A 17 -27.68 48.28 14.94
CA ASP A 17 -27.43 46.90 15.34
C ASP A 17 -26.00 46.51 14.92
N ALA A 18 -25.11 46.34 15.90
CA ALA A 18 -23.74 45.92 15.64
C ALA A 18 -23.74 44.50 15.02
N PRO A 19 -22.85 44.18 14.06
CA PRO A 19 -22.77 42.83 13.53
C PRO A 19 -22.47 41.87 14.68
N SER A 20 -23.44 41.05 15.06
CA SER A 20 -23.22 40.04 16.09
C SER A 20 -22.42 38.90 15.46
N ASP A 21 -21.25 38.60 16.01
CA ASP A 21 -20.50 37.35 15.68
C ASP A 21 -21.25 36.09 16.15
N HIS A 22 -22.41 36.24 16.79
CA HIS A 22 -23.24 35.15 17.26
C HIS A 22 -23.99 34.50 16.09
N VAL A 23 -23.27 33.64 15.37
CA VAL A 23 -23.89 32.71 14.42
C VAL A 23 -24.72 31.71 15.24
N PRO A 24 -25.99 31.44 14.88
CA PRO A 24 -26.81 30.49 15.60
C PRO A 24 -26.10 29.12 15.65
N TYR A 25 -25.96 28.54 16.84
CA TYR A 25 -25.31 27.25 17.06
C TYR A 25 -25.81 26.15 16.11
N ALA A 26 -27.08 26.24 15.67
CA ALA A 26 -27.67 25.35 14.68
C ALA A 26 -27.00 25.38 13.28
N PHE A 27 -26.39 26.50 12.89
CA PHE A 27 -25.64 26.61 11.63
C PHE A 27 -24.29 25.90 11.74
N GLU A 28 -23.54 26.15 12.81
CA GLU A 28 -22.28 25.44 13.09
C GLU A 28 -22.51 23.93 13.17
N GLN A 29 -23.58 23.52 13.86
CA GLN A 29 -23.94 22.11 14.00
C GLN A 29 -24.30 21.46 12.66
N ARG A 30 -24.96 22.18 11.74
CA ARG A 30 -25.25 21.70 10.38
C ARG A 30 -24.00 21.59 9.52
N ILE A 31 -23.05 22.51 9.65
CA ILE A 31 -21.77 22.45 8.94
C ILE A 31 -20.93 21.30 9.46
N MET A 32 -20.76 21.18 10.77
CA MET A 32 -20.00 20.11 11.40
C MET A 32 -20.60 18.73 11.10
N ALA A 33 -21.94 18.60 11.08
CA ALA A 33 -22.59 17.36 10.67
C ALA A 33 -22.29 17.00 9.20
N ARG A 34 -22.34 17.98 8.28
CA ARG A 34 -22.00 17.75 6.86
C ARG A 34 -20.53 17.41 6.65
N LEU A 35 -19.65 18.03 7.44
CA LEU A 35 -18.21 17.76 7.41
C LEU A 35 -17.89 16.37 7.97
N ALA A 36 -18.55 15.96 9.05
CA ALA A 36 -18.40 14.62 9.64
C ALA A 36 -18.93 13.50 8.72
N THR A 37 -19.97 13.77 7.92
CA THR A 37 -20.46 12.81 6.92
C THR A 37 -19.56 12.72 5.69
N HIS A 38 -18.69 13.70 5.46
CA HIS A 38 -17.61 13.59 4.49
C HIS A 38 -16.46 12.81 5.14
N THR A 39 -16.61 11.49 5.19
CA THR A 39 -15.46 10.61 5.34
C THR A 39 -14.51 10.95 4.21
N VAL A 40 -13.39 11.59 4.53
CA VAL A 40 -12.31 11.85 3.57
C VAL A 40 -11.89 10.48 3.03
N THR A 41 -12.36 10.15 1.83
CA THR A 41 -11.81 9.04 1.07
C THR A 41 -10.36 9.37 0.87
N ASP A 42 -9.49 8.60 1.49
CA ASP A 42 -8.06 8.75 1.32
C ASP A 42 -7.71 8.25 -0.09
N ASP A 43 -7.78 9.17 -1.06
CA ASP A 43 -7.47 8.91 -2.46
C ASP A 43 -6.06 8.32 -2.60
N TRP A 44 -5.15 8.67 -1.68
CA TRP A 44 -3.81 8.11 -1.61
C TRP A 44 -3.81 6.64 -1.21
N ALA A 45 -4.66 6.24 -0.27
CA ALA A 45 -4.84 4.83 0.10
C ALA A 45 -5.41 4.00 -1.07
N LEU A 46 -6.30 4.60 -1.87
CA LEU A 46 -6.90 3.94 -3.04
C LEU A 46 -5.86 3.75 -4.16
N TRP A 47 -5.02 4.75 -4.39
CA TRP A 47 -3.88 4.66 -5.29
C TRP A 47 -2.82 3.67 -4.82
N ALA A 48 -2.48 3.69 -3.53
CA ALA A 48 -1.53 2.75 -2.94
C ALA A 48 -2.02 1.30 -3.05
N ALA A 49 -3.31 1.05 -2.80
CA ALA A 49 -3.92 -0.27 -2.96
C ALA A 49 -3.91 -0.74 -4.42
N ALA A 50 -4.21 0.16 -5.37
CA ALA A 50 -4.14 -0.14 -6.79
C ALA A 50 -2.70 -0.49 -7.23
N LEU A 51 -1.71 0.27 -6.76
CA LEU A 51 -0.29 0.03 -7.06
C LEU A 51 0.18 -1.31 -6.48
N TRP A 52 -0.25 -1.63 -5.25
CA TRP A 52 0.07 -2.89 -4.59
C TRP A 52 -0.52 -4.11 -5.33
N ARG A 53 -1.71 -4.00 -5.90
CA ARG A 53 -2.31 -5.08 -6.69
C ARG A 53 -1.50 -5.42 -7.94
N ALA A 54 -0.74 -4.47 -8.50
CA ALA A 54 0.16 -4.71 -9.63
C ALA A 54 1.56 -5.17 -9.19
N ALA A 55 2.08 -4.65 -8.08
CA ALA A 55 3.39 -5.02 -7.57
C ALA A 55 3.41 -6.44 -6.96
N ALA A 56 2.34 -6.83 -6.25
CA ALA A 56 2.23 -8.15 -5.62
C ALA A 56 2.47 -9.34 -6.58
N PRO A 57 1.82 -9.43 -7.77
CA PRO A 57 2.08 -10.54 -8.69
C PRO A 57 3.50 -10.52 -9.25
N CYS A 58 4.09 -9.34 -9.49
CA CYS A 58 5.47 -9.24 -9.97
C CYS A 58 6.48 -9.76 -8.94
N VAL A 59 6.32 -9.36 -7.67
CA VAL A 59 7.15 -9.85 -6.56
C VAL A 59 6.94 -11.35 -6.35
N ALA A 60 5.70 -11.84 -6.44
CA ALA A 60 5.39 -13.26 -6.31
C ALA A 60 6.07 -14.10 -7.41
N VAL A 61 5.99 -13.67 -8.68
CA VAL A 61 6.67 -14.36 -9.79
C VAL A 61 8.19 -14.32 -9.61
N GLY A 62 8.75 -13.17 -9.21
CA GLY A 62 10.19 -13.05 -8.95
C GLY A 62 10.68 -13.97 -7.84
N LEU A 63 9.93 -14.07 -6.74
CA LEU A 63 10.23 -15.01 -5.66
C LEU A 63 10.10 -16.47 -6.12
N LEU A 64 9.05 -16.79 -6.88
CA LEU A 64 8.85 -18.15 -7.38
C LEU A 64 10.01 -18.60 -8.28
N LEU A 65 10.44 -17.72 -9.20
CA LEU A 65 11.60 -17.98 -10.05
C LEU A 65 12.90 -18.05 -9.25
N GLY A 66 13.09 -17.16 -8.28
CA GLY A 66 14.28 -17.18 -7.42
C GLY A 66 14.38 -18.46 -6.58
N VAL A 67 13.26 -18.94 -6.03
CA VAL A 67 13.20 -20.22 -5.32
C VAL A 67 13.48 -21.37 -6.27
N TRP A 68 12.92 -21.33 -7.49
CA TRP A 68 13.13 -22.36 -8.50
C TRP A 68 14.61 -22.48 -8.90
N THR A 69 15.26 -21.37 -9.23
CA THR A 69 16.68 -21.36 -9.62
C THR A 69 17.59 -21.76 -8.47
N PHE A 70 17.27 -21.37 -7.23
CA PHE A 70 18.01 -21.78 -6.05
C PHE A 70 17.90 -23.30 -5.82
N LEU A 71 16.71 -23.87 -6.05
CA LEU A 71 16.49 -25.31 -5.91
C LEU A 71 17.21 -26.10 -7.01
N GLU A 72 17.16 -25.64 -8.27
CA GLU A 72 17.94 -26.24 -9.37
C GLU A 72 19.45 -26.17 -9.12
N THR A 73 19.94 -25.05 -8.60
CA THR A 73 21.37 -24.89 -8.26
C THR A 73 21.77 -25.88 -7.15
N ARG A 74 20.92 -26.09 -6.13
CA ARG A 74 21.17 -27.09 -5.08
C ARG A 74 21.14 -28.51 -5.64
N SER A 75 20.19 -28.84 -6.49
CA SER A 75 20.13 -30.15 -7.16
C SER A 75 21.34 -30.39 -8.08
N GLY A 76 21.86 -29.33 -8.72
CA GLY A 76 23.09 -29.38 -9.51
C GLY A 76 24.34 -29.59 -8.65
N ALA A 77 24.39 -29.00 -7.45
CA ALA A 77 25.47 -29.25 -6.50
C ALA A 77 25.42 -30.70 -5.98
N GLU A 78 24.24 -31.21 -5.64
CA GLU A 78 24.05 -32.61 -5.21
C GLU A 78 24.42 -33.61 -6.32
N SER A 79 24.03 -33.36 -7.57
CA SER A 79 24.40 -34.24 -8.69
C SER A 79 25.90 -34.22 -8.97
N THR A 80 26.58 -33.08 -8.77
CA THR A 80 28.05 -33.00 -8.84
C THR A 80 28.71 -33.82 -7.74
N THR A 81 28.17 -33.79 -6.51
CA THR A 81 28.67 -34.63 -5.41
C THR A 81 28.42 -36.12 -5.64
N LEU A 82 27.27 -36.48 -6.23
CA LEU A 82 26.96 -37.86 -6.59
C LEU A 82 27.87 -38.36 -7.72
N ALA A 83 28.14 -37.53 -8.72
CA ALA A 83 29.06 -37.85 -9.81
C ALA A 83 30.48 -38.11 -9.28
N ALA A 84 30.97 -37.26 -8.37
CA ALA A 84 32.26 -37.47 -7.70
C ALA A 84 32.29 -38.74 -6.84
N ALA A 85 31.21 -39.02 -6.09
CA ALA A 85 31.10 -40.26 -5.30
C ALA A 85 31.00 -41.53 -6.17
N LEU A 86 30.40 -41.42 -7.36
CA LEU A 86 30.33 -42.52 -8.32
C LEU A 86 31.69 -42.78 -8.97
N GLU A 87 32.41 -41.72 -9.34
CA GLU A 87 33.77 -41.81 -9.88
C GLU A 87 34.71 -42.48 -8.87
N ASP A 88 34.66 -42.07 -7.61
CA ASP A 88 35.38 -42.70 -6.50
C ASP A 88 35.03 -44.18 -6.33
N ALA A 89 33.73 -44.52 -6.31
CA ALA A 89 33.29 -45.91 -6.18
C ALA A 89 33.69 -46.81 -7.36
N VAL A 90 33.79 -46.25 -8.58
CA VAL A 90 34.23 -46.99 -9.78
C VAL A 90 35.75 -47.18 -9.81
N LEU A 91 36.51 -46.21 -9.29
CA LEU A 91 37.97 -46.24 -9.27
C LEU A 91 38.56 -46.95 -8.03
N ALA A 92 37.80 -47.07 -6.93
CA ALA A 92 38.25 -47.74 -5.71
C ALA A 92 38.80 -49.17 -5.93
N PRO A 93 38.17 -50.05 -6.75
CA PRO A 93 38.70 -51.39 -7.01
C PRO A 93 40.01 -51.39 -7.80
N THR A 94 40.27 -50.34 -8.59
CA THR A 94 41.51 -50.20 -9.37
C THR A 94 42.68 -49.71 -8.54
N ASP A 95 42.45 -48.86 -7.54
CA ASP A 95 43.49 -48.45 -6.59
C ASP A 95 43.91 -49.62 -5.68
N ASP A 96 42.94 -50.40 -5.15
CA ASP A 96 43.23 -51.62 -4.38
C ASP A 96 44.02 -52.67 -5.19
N ALA A 97 43.76 -52.76 -6.49
CA ALA A 97 44.49 -53.67 -7.39
C ALA A 97 45.91 -53.18 -7.74
N ASN A 98 46.16 -51.88 -7.65
CA ASN A 98 47.48 -51.30 -7.89
C ASN A 98 48.40 -51.41 -6.65
N ASP A 99 47.82 -51.42 -5.44
CA ASP A 99 48.55 -51.52 -4.18
C ASP A 99 48.91 -52.96 -3.74
N THR A 100 48.45 -53.97 -4.49
CA THR A 100 48.65 -55.40 -4.18
C THR A 100 49.80 -56.06 -4.94
N TRP A 101 50.68 -55.28 -5.59
CA TRP A 101 51.92 -55.72 -6.24
C TRP A 101 53.17 -55.45 -5.41
#